data_AF-A0A1I0MGG0-F1
#
_entry.id   AF-A0A1I0MGG0-F1
#
_cell.length_a   1.000
_cell.length_b   1.000
_cell.length_c   1.000
_cell.angle_alpha   90.00
_cell.angle_beta   90.00
_cell.angle_gamma   90.00
#
_symmetry.space_group_name_H-M   'P 1'
#
loop_
_entity.id
_entity.type
_entity.pdbx_description
1 polymer ?
#
loop_
_entity_poly.entity_id
_entity_poly.type
_entity_poly.pdbx_seq_one_letter_code
_entity_poly.pdbx_strand_id
1 'polypeptide(L)'
;MADEELISKKQLLRIAQISYGTLYRWKRMNLIPESWFIHKATDIGQATYFPRTKILARIDRIKELKNELTVEQMQELFSANVKSFKIPLKDFKDLEIVSKLSITAFCANYPGKELLDFNDVFGMYVVDHLMKLNGFYLEDAKQVLRLLCKYLSVEASKDYQLLLLRKMGVPMTVLVHGEEEILLEDNTEIIACANLVEFEEALKDRLIA
;
A
#
# COMPACT_ATOMS: atom_id res chain seq x y z
N MET A 1 -12.01 -13.46 9.79
CA MET A 1 -10.79 -13.86 9.06
C MET A 1 -11.22 -14.65 7.85
N ALA A 2 -11.27 -14.03 6.68
CA ALA A 2 -11.54 -14.76 5.44
C ALA A 2 -10.28 -15.57 5.10
N ASP A 3 -10.41 -16.89 5.06
CA ASP A 3 -9.32 -17.78 4.65
C ASP A 3 -8.95 -17.39 3.20
N GLU A 4 -7.78 -16.79 3.00
CA GLU A 4 -7.37 -16.28 1.70
C GLU A 4 -7.18 -17.48 0.76
N GLU A 5 -8.06 -17.62 -0.24
CA GLU A 5 -8.11 -18.81 -1.09
C GLU A 5 -6.75 -19.03 -1.76
N LEU A 6 -6.15 -20.21 -1.59
CA LEU A 6 -4.83 -20.53 -2.14
C LEU A 6 -4.93 -21.32 -3.44
N ILE A 7 -4.06 -21.00 -4.39
CA ILE A 7 -3.89 -21.75 -5.64
C ILE A 7 -2.52 -22.41 -5.69
N SER A 8 -2.44 -23.67 -6.13
CA SER A 8 -1.16 -24.34 -6.31
C SER A 8 -0.40 -23.81 -7.54
N LYS A 9 0.93 -23.87 -7.51
CA LYS A 9 1.79 -23.52 -8.67
C LYS A 9 1.34 -24.20 -9.97
N LYS A 10 0.97 -25.49 -9.91
CA LYS A 10 0.53 -26.25 -11.10
C LYS A 10 -0.76 -25.65 -11.70
N GLN A 11 -1.73 -25.32 -10.86
CA GLN A 11 -2.98 -24.69 -11.30
C GLN A 11 -2.73 -23.28 -11.82
N LEU A 12 -1.90 -22.49 -11.14
CA LEU A 12 -1.54 -21.13 -11.56
C LEU A 12 -0.96 -21.10 -12.98
N LEU A 13 0.05 -21.93 -13.26
CA LEU A 13 0.69 -21.98 -14.58
C LEU A 13 -0.31 -22.34 -15.69
N ARG A 14 -1.26 -23.25 -15.39
CA ARG A 14 -2.30 -23.68 -16.33
C ARG A 14 -3.34 -22.60 -16.58
N ILE A 15 -3.87 -21.97 -15.53
CA ILE A 15 -4.90 -20.93 -15.66
C ILE A 15 -4.32 -19.70 -16.34
N ALA A 16 -3.17 -19.23 -15.87
CA ALA A 16 -2.52 -18.05 -16.40
C ALA A 16 -1.78 -18.28 -17.72
N GLN A 17 -1.75 -19.51 -18.25
CA GLN A 17 -1.11 -19.83 -19.54
C GLN A 17 0.36 -19.33 -19.61
N ILE A 18 1.12 -19.49 -18.53
CA ILE A 18 2.55 -19.13 -18.47
C ILE A 18 3.41 -20.35 -18.18
N SER A 19 4.66 -20.30 -18.65
CA SER A 19 5.64 -21.34 -18.33
C SER A 19 6.18 -21.16 -16.90
N TYR A 20 6.70 -22.25 -16.32
CA TYR A 20 7.45 -22.18 -15.06
C TYR A 20 8.65 -21.22 -15.16
N GLY A 21 9.36 -21.22 -16.29
CA GLY A 21 10.48 -20.31 -16.53
C GLY A 21 10.05 -18.84 -16.51
N THR A 22 8.86 -18.53 -17.04
CA THR A 22 8.27 -17.18 -16.99
C THR A 22 8.00 -16.76 -15.56
N LEU A 23 7.31 -17.61 -14.78
CA LEU A 23 7.01 -17.35 -13.36
C LEU A 23 8.30 -17.15 -12.55
N TYR A 24 9.31 -17.99 -12.80
CA TYR A 24 10.61 -17.89 -12.14
C TYR A 24 11.36 -16.60 -12.52
N ARG A 25 11.34 -16.20 -13.80
CA ARG A 25 11.91 -14.92 -14.24
C ARG A 25 11.21 -13.75 -13.55
N TRP A 26 9.88 -13.74 -13.50
CA TRP A 26 9.11 -12.69 -12.83
C TRP A 26 9.37 -12.63 -11.32
N LYS A 27 9.55 -13.79 -10.65
CA LYS A 27 10.04 -13.84 -9.26
C LYS A 27 11.41 -13.16 -9.13
N ARG A 28 12.39 -13.58 -9.94
CA ARG A 28 13.76 -13.04 -9.89
C ARG A 28 13.85 -11.55 -10.23
N MET A 29 12.89 -11.06 -11.01
CA MET A 29 12.77 -9.65 -11.35
C MET A 29 11.96 -8.87 -10.30
N ASN A 30 11.58 -9.46 -9.16
CA ASN A 30 10.76 -8.80 -8.12
C ASN A 30 9.40 -8.29 -8.61
N LEU A 31 8.84 -8.84 -9.71
CA LEU A 31 7.50 -8.48 -10.18
C LEU A 31 6.39 -9.14 -9.35
N ILE A 32 6.73 -10.24 -8.68
CA ILE A 32 5.86 -10.98 -7.77
C ILE A 32 6.55 -11.04 -6.41
N PRO A 33 5.91 -10.59 -5.32
CA PRO A 33 6.50 -10.62 -3.98
C PRO A 33 6.92 -12.02 -3.56
N GLU A 34 8.08 -12.15 -2.92
CA GLU A 34 8.55 -13.45 -2.43
C GLU A 34 7.64 -14.03 -1.34
N SER A 35 7.02 -13.17 -0.52
CA SER A 35 6.05 -13.56 0.50
C SER A 35 4.84 -14.32 -0.06
N TRP A 36 4.52 -14.15 -1.34
CA TRP A 36 3.41 -14.88 -1.98
C TRP A 36 3.77 -16.32 -2.35
N PHE A 37 5.05 -16.71 -2.29
CA PHE A 37 5.50 -18.09 -2.56
C PHE A 37 5.41 -18.93 -1.28
N ILE A 38 4.20 -19.39 -0.94
CA ILE A 38 3.94 -20.12 0.30
C ILE A 38 4.29 -21.59 0.09
N HIS A 39 5.31 -22.07 0.80
CA HIS A 39 5.72 -23.46 0.73
C HIS A 39 5.01 -24.30 1.81
N LYS A 40 4.24 -25.32 1.39
CA LYS A 40 3.55 -26.25 2.29
C LYS A 40 4.03 -27.69 2.08
N ALA A 41 4.12 -28.45 3.15
CA ALA A 41 4.35 -29.89 3.09
C ALA A 41 3.13 -30.61 2.50
N THR A 42 3.37 -31.67 1.77
CA THR A 42 2.38 -32.53 1.11
C THR A 42 2.84 -33.98 1.26
N ASP A 43 1.93 -34.94 1.05
CA ASP A 43 2.22 -36.38 1.21
C ASP A 43 3.37 -36.88 0.32
N ILE A 44 3.69 -36.14 -0.76
CA ILE A 44 4.71 -36.50 -1.75
C ILE A 44 5.86 -35.47 -1.79
N GLY A 45 6.00 -34.63 -0.76
CA GLY A 45 7.08 -33.64 -0.65
C GLY A 45 6.59 -32.23 -0.33
N GLN A 46 7.08 -31.21 -1.05
CA GLN A 46 6.72 -29.81 -0.82
C GLN A 46 6.02 -29.22 -2.05
N ALA A 47 4.93 -28.50 -1.83
CA ALA A 47 4.22 -27.76 -2.87
C ALA A 47 4.22 -26.25 -2.58
N THR A 48 4.29 -25.44 -3.63
CA THR A 48 4.18 -23.99 -3.54
C THR A 48 2.75 -23.56 -3.88
N TYR A 49 2.20 -22.73 -3.02
CA TYR A 49 0.89 -22.12 -3.11
C TYR A 49 1.02 -20.60 -3.16
N PHE A 50 -0.02 -19.95 -3.67
CA PHE A 50 -0.11 -18.50 -3.82
C PHE A 50 -1.49 -18.02 -3.41
N PRO A 51 -1.64 -16.79 -2.88
CA PRO A 51 -2.95 -16.17 -2.71
C PRO A 51 -3.62 -16.00 -4.08
N ARG A 52 -4.70 -16.75 -4.32
CA ARG A 52 -5.29 -16.99 -5.65
C ARG A 52 -5.65 -15.70 -6.36
N THR A 53 -6.41 -14.84 -5.69
CA THR A 53 -6.89 -13.57 -6.26
C THR A 53 -5.72 -12.64 -6.58
N LYS A 54 -4.79 -12.47 -5.64
CA LYS A 54 -3.63 -11.57 -5.79
C LYS A 54 -2.70 -12.00 -6.92
N ILE A 55 -2.35 -13.29 -6.99
CA ILE A 55 -1.38 -13.78 -7.99
C ILE A 55 -1.94 -13.77 -9.41
N LEU A 56 -3.23 -14.09 -9.60
CA LEU A 56 -3.84 -14.09 -10.93
C LEU A 56 -3.93 -12.66 -11.48
N ALA A 57 -4.44 -11.73 -10.67
CA ALA A 57 -4.48 -10.31 -11.02
C ALA A 57 -3.08 -9.77 -11.36
N ARG A 58 -2.06 -10.13 -10.57
CA ARG A 58 -0.67 -9.71 -10.81
C ARG A 58 -0.13 -10.24 -12.14
N ILE A 59 -0.39 -11.49 -12.48
CA ILE A 59 0.09 -12.08 -13.74
C ILE A 59 -0.58 -11.42 -14.94
N ASP A 60 -1.89 -11.22 -14.90
CA ASP A 60 -2.61 -10.57 -15.99
C ASP A 60 -2.08 -9.16 -16.22
N ARG A 61 -1.82 -8.42 -15.12
CA ARG A 61 -1.21 -7.09 -15.21
C ARG A 61 0.19 -7.08 -15.80
N ILE A 62 1.06 -8.03 -15.41
CA ILE A 62 2.40 -8.14 -16.00
C ILE A 62 2.32 -8.40 -17.51
N LYS A 63 1.33 -9.17 -17.97
CA LYS A 63 1.15 -9.44 -19.42
C LYS A 63 0.72 -8.20 -20.19
N GLU A 64 -0.20 -7.40 -19.64
CA GLU A 64 -0.65 -6.16 -20.25
C GLU A 64 0.53 -5.18 -20.43
N LEU A 65 1.27 -4.93 -19.35
CA LEU A 65 2.35 -3.92 -19.33
C LEU A 65 3.59 -4.31 -20.14
N LYS A 66 3.84 -5.61 -20.32
CA LYS A 66 5.00 -6.10 -21.09
C LYS A 66 5.00 -5.63 -22.56
N ASN A 67 3.84 -5.24 -23.10
CA ASN A 67 3.74 -4.74 -24.47
C ASN A 67 4.14 -3.26 -24.60
N GLU A 68 4.17 -2.52 -23.49
CA GLU A 68 4.31 -1.06 -23.49
C GLU A 68 5.54 -0.57 -22.69
N LEU A 69 6.03 -1.36 -21.74
CA LEU A 69 7.07 -0.97 -20.79
C LEU A 69 8.31 -1.87 -20.85
N THR A 70 9.48 -1.30 -20.52
CA THR A 70 10.71 -2.08 -20.35
C THR A 70 10.68 -2.90 -19.06
N VAL A 71 11.57 -3.89 -18.97
CA VAL A 71 11.69 -4.73 -17.78
C VAL A 71 12.01 -3.89 -16.55
N GLU A 72 12.91 -2.92 -16.68
CA GLU A 72 13.32 -2.02 -15.61
C GLU A 72 12.14 -1.15 -15.14
N GLN A 73 11.32 -0.63 -16.05
CA GLN A 73 10.12 0.15 -15.72
C GLN A 73 9.07 -0.69 -15.00
N MET A 74 8.87 -1.94 -15.42
CA MET A 74 8.01 -2.87 -14.70
C MET A 74 8.58 -3.21 -13.31
N GLN A 75 9.90 -3.35 -13.19
CA GLN A 75 10.54 -3.56 -11.89
C GLN A 75 10.34 -2.37 -10.95
N GLU A 76 10.36 -1.13 -11.44
CA GLU A 76 10.05 0.04 -10.61
C GLU A 76 8.60 0.06 -10.13
N LEU A 77 7.64 -0.32 -10.98
CA LEU A 77 6.22 -0.38 -10.62
C LEU A 77 5.92 -1.44 -9.55
N PHE A 78 6.63 -2.57 -9.57
CA PHE A 78 6.34 -3.73 -8.72
C PHE A 78 7.33 -3.95 -7.57
N SER A 79 8.53 -3.39 -7.63
CA SER A 79 9.53 -3.52 -6.57
C SER A 79 9.19 -2.58 -5.42
N ALA A 80 9.26 -3.11 -4.21
CA ALA A 80 8.87 -2.45 -2.97
C ALA A 80 9.77 -1.27 -2.55
N ASN A 81 10.30 -0.48 -3.49
CA ASN A 81 11.13 0.70 -3.21
C ASN A 81 10.80 1.85 -4.18
N VAL A 82 9.58 2.38 -4.06
CA VAL A 82 9.17 3.80 -3.91
C VAL A 82 10.20 4.93 -4.18
N LYS A 83 11.50 4.75 -3.98
CA LYS A 83 12.51 5.83 -4.04
C LYS A 83 12.60 6.53 -5.40
N SER A 84 12.32 5.84 -6.52
CA SER A 84 12.27 6.46 -7.85
C SER A 84 10.88 6.95 -8.27
N PHE A 85 9.82 6.61 -7.51
CA PHE A 85 8.48 7.08 -7.82
C PHE A 85 8.44 8.61 -7.70
N LYS A 86 8.12 9.24 -8.83
CA LYS A 86 7.88 10.68 -8.93
C LYS A 86 6.68 10.90 -9.85
N ILE A 87 5.72 11.67 -9.40
CA ILE A 87 4.56 12.07 -10.20
C ILE A 87 4.30 13.57 -10.03
N PRO A 88 4.10 14.34 -11.12
CA PRO A 88 3.66 15.72 -11.00
C PRO A 88 2.32 15.78 -10.26
N LEU A 89 2.16 16.75 -9.35
CA LEU A 89 0.95 16.95 -8.57
C LEU A 89 -0.28 17.12 -9.47
N LYS A 90 -0.12 17.72 -10.65
CA LYS A 90 -1.20 17.86 -11.64
C LYS A 90 -1.67 16.48 -12.13
N ASP A 91 -0.75 15.66 -12.59
CA ASP A 91 -1.04 14.32 -13.12
C ASP A 91 -1.66 13.45 -12.02
N PHE A 92 -1.18 13.55 -10.78
CA PHE A 92 -1.77 12.83 -9.65
C PHE A 92 -3.22 13.25 -9.35
N LYS A 93 -3.56 14.53 -9.50
CA LYS A 93 -4.96 15.00 -9.36
C LYS A 93 -5.87 14.37 -10.41
N ASP A 94 -5.37 14.23 -11.63
CA ASP A 94 -6.13 13.70 -12.76
C ASP A 94 -6.39 12.19 -12.64
N LEU A 95 -5.62 11.47 -11.81
CA LEU A 95 -5.87 10.05 -11.49
C LEU A 95 -7.10 9.85 -10.59
N GLU A 96 -7.62 10.91 -9.94
CA GLU A 96 -8.78 10.86 -9.04
C GLU A 96 -8.71 9.78 -7.93
N ILE A 97 -7.49 9.38 -7.53
CA ILE A 97 -7.25 8.38 -6.48
C ILE A 97 -7.65 8.93 -5.10
N VAL A 98 -7.54 10.25 -4.92
CA VAL A 98 -7.89 10.96 -3.69
C VAL A 98 -8.77 12.16 -3.98
N SER A 99 -9.55 12.59 -2.99
CA SER A 99 -10.42 13.75 -3.07
C SER A 99 -9.65 15.07 -3.10
N LYS A 100 -10.33 16.12 -3.59
CA LYS A 100 -9.82 17.50 -3.60
C LYS A 100 -9.45 17.98 -2.19
N LEU A 101 -10.17 17.56 -1.16
CA LEU A 101 -9.90 17.93 0.23
C LEU A 101 -8.56 17.37 0.72
N SER A 102 -8.24 16.13 0.39
CA SER A 102 -6.96 15.48 0.72
C SER A 102 -5.79 16.20 0.06
N ILE A 103 -5.95 16.59 -1.20
CA ILE A 103 -5.00 17.44 -1.94
C ILE A 103 -4.86 18.81 -1.27
N THR A 104 -5.96 19.46 -0.88
CA THR A 104 -5.93 20.74 -0.16
C THR A 104 -5.18 20.62 1.17
N ALA A 105 -5.39 19.55 1.94
CA ALA A 105 -4.67 19.30 3.18
C ALA A 105 -3.15 19.16 2.94
N PHE A 106 -2.77 18.44 1.88
CA PHE A 106 -1.37 18.27 1.49
C PHE A 106 -0.71 19.59 1.07
N CYS A 107 -1.32 20.33 0.14
CA CYS A 107 -0.78 21.61 -0.32
C CYS A 107 -0.69 22.65 0.80
N ALA A 108 -1.54 22.58 1.83
CA ALA A 108 -1.45 23.45 3.00
C ALA A 108 -0.20 23.17 3.85
N ASN A 109 0.25 21.90 3.91
CA ASN A 109 1.46 21.51 4.64
C ASN A 109 2.74 21.68 3.82
N TYR A 110 2.66 21.47 2.50
CA TYR A 110 3.79 21.47 1.57
C TYR A 110 3.53 22.43 0.40
N PRO A 111 3.46 23.75 0.67
CA PRO A 111 3.18 24.72 -0.37
C PRO A 111 4.29 24.70 -1.43
N GLY A 112 3.90 24.67 -2.71
CA GLY A 112 4.84 24.67 -3.84
C GLY A 112 5.49 23.31 -4.15
N LYS A 113 5.11 22.22 -3.46
CA LYS A 113 5.59 20.89 -3.84
C LYS A 113 4.83 20.40 -5.09
N GLU A 114 5.48 20.49 -6.23
CA GLU A 114 4.91 20.12 -7.54
C GLU A 114 5.24 18.70 -7.98
N LEU A 115 6.34 18.12 -7.50
CA LEU A 115 6.73 16.74 -7.79
C LEU A 115 6.59 15.90 -6.53
N LEU A 116 5.65 14.96 -6.58
CA LEU A 116 5.29 14.08 -5.46
C LEU A 116 6.13 12.83 -5.49
N ASP A 117 6.65 12.43 -4.33
CA ASP A 117 7.13 11.07 -4.12
C ASP A 117 6.00 10.15 -3.64
N PHE A 118 6.30 8.86 -3.49
CA PHE A 118 5.28 7.91 -3.07
C PHE A 118 4.79 8.19 -1.66
N ASN A 119 5.65 8.68 -0.75
CA ASN A 119 5.24 8.94 0.63
C ASN A 119 4.25 10.11 0.69
N ASP A 120 4.37 11.08 -0.22
CA ASP A 120 3.37 12.13 -0.41
C ASP A 120 2.02 11.56 -0.85
N VAL A 121 2.04 10.75 -1.91
CA VAL A 121 0.85 10.13 -2.49
C VAL A 121 0.20 9.16 -1.50
N PHE A 122 1.03 8.40 -0.77
CA PHE A 122 0.62 7.50 0.30
C PHE A 122 -0.01 8.23 1.47
N GLY A 123 0.62 9.29 1.96
CA GLY A 123 0.06 10.12 3.02
C GLY A 123 -1.31 10.68 2.62
N MET A 124 -1.41 11.21 1.40
CA MET A 124 -2.69 11.72 0.85
C MET A 124 -3.75 10.62 0.75
N TYR A 125 -3.37 9.42 0.32
CA TYR A 125 -4.27 8.28 0.21
C TYR A 125 -4.80 7.83 1.57
N VAL A 126 -3.93 7.74 2.59
CA VAL A 126 -4.32 7.39 3.95
C VAL A 126 -5.34 8.41 4.47
N VAL A 127 -5.01 9.71 4.45
CA VAL A 127 -5.94 10.72 4.98
C VAL A 127 -7.25 10.81 4.20
N ASP A 128 -7.25 10.54 2.90
CA ASP A 128 -8.49 10.50 2.11
C ASP A 128 -9.50 9.49 2.65
N HIS A 129 -9.02 8.33 3.08
CA HIS A 129 -9.87 7.31 3.66
C HIS A 129 -10.29 7.68 5.08
N LEU A 130 -9.37 8.23 5.88
CA LEU A 130 -9.68 8.64 7.25
C LEU A 130 -10.67 9.81 7.31
N MET A 131 -10.63 10.73 6.34
CA MET A 131 -11.57 11.85 6.24
C MET A 131 -13.02 11.42 5.98
N LYS A 132 -13.27 10.15 5.63
CA LYS A 132 -14.62 9.58 5.50
C LYS A 132 -15.20 9.16 6.86
N LEU A 133 -14.39 9.13 7.91
CA LEU A 133 -14.81 8.78 9.27
C LEU A 133 -15.41 9.98 9.98
N ASN A 134 -16.42 9.73 10.80
CA ASN A 134 -17.01 10.78 11.64
C ASN A 134 -16.00 11.28 12.67
N GLY A 135 -15.95 12.60 12.87
CA GLY A 135 -15.05 13.23 13.84
C GLY A 135 -13.61 13.39 13.36
N PHE A 136 -13.33 13.08 12.09
CA PHE A 136 -12.07 13.40 11.41
C PHE A 136 -12.22 14.68 10.59
N TYR A 137 -11.40 15.70 10.87
CA TYR A 137 -11.50 17.01 10.23
C TYR A 137 -10.27 17.34 9.38
N LEU A 138 -10.36 18.41 8.58
CA LEU A 138 -9.27 18.86 7.72
C LEU A 138 -7.97 19.15 8.51
N GLU A 139 -8.08 19.66 9.74
CA GLU A 139 -6.90 19.92 10.58
C GLU A 139 -6.26 18.63 11.11
N ASP A 140 -7.05 17.58 11.32
CA ASP A 140 -6.54 16.24 11.64
C ASP A 140 -5.80 15.66 10.43
N ALA A 141 -6.35 15.82 9.21
CA ALA A 141 -5.70 15.42 7.97
C ALA A 141 -4.30 16.04 7.83
N LYS A 142 -4.20 17.36 8.09
CA LYS A 142 -2.90 18.05 8.02
C LYS A 142 -1.92 17.52 9.06
N GLN A 143 -2.37 17.25 10.28
CA GLN A 143 -1.50 16.70 11.34
C GLN A 143 -0.99 15.30 10.98
N VAL A 144 -1.89 14.42 10.52
CA VAL A 144 -1.55 13.06 10.08
C VAL A 144 -0.56 13.09 8.92
N LEU A 145 -0.79 13.94 7.91
CA LEU A 145 0.12 14.09 6.77
C LEU A 145 1.53 14.49 7.21
N ARG A 146 1.67 15.48 8.09
CA ARG A 146 2.98 15.91 8.59
C ARG A 146 3.71 14.77 9.29
N LEU A 147 3.00 14.00 10.10
CA LEU A 147 3.55 12.86 10.81
C LEU A 147 3.97 11.75 9.83
N LEU A 148 3.10 11.32 8.92
CA LEU A 148 3.42 10.28 7.94
C LEU A 148 4.62 10.66 7.07
N CYS A 149 4.63 11.86 6.49
CA CYS A 149 5.74 12.31 5.65
C CYS A 149 7.06 12.47 6.44
N LYS A 150 6.99 12.84 7.74
CA LYS A 150 8.18 12.97 8.59
C LYS A 150 8.78 11.61 8.99
N TYR A 151 7.96 10.67 9.45
CA TYR A 151 8.47 9.42 10.03
C TYR A 151 8.69 8.34 8.97
N LEU A 152 7.81 8.23 7.97
CA LEU A 152 7.96 7.24 6.89
C LEU A 152 9.02 7.62 5.83
N SER A 153 9.55 8.85 5.87
CA SER A 153 10.69 9.21 5.03
C SER A 153 12.03 8.71 5.59
N VAL A 154 12.07 8.40 6.89
CA VAL A 154 13.28 7.94 7.60
C VAL A 154 13.24 6.43 7.82
N GLU A 155 12.06 5.87 8.06
CA GLU A 155 11.87 4.44 8.28
C GLU A 155 11.71 3.65 6.97
N ALA A 156 12.37 2.49 6.87
CA ALA A 156 12.28 1.62 5.71
C ALA A 156 11.01 0.75 5.71
N SER A 157 10.47 0.45 6.91
CA SER A 157 9.26 -0.35 7.07
C SER A 157 8.03 0.53 7.26
N LYS A 158 6.91 0.16 6.64
CA LYS A 158 5.59 0.73 6.92
C LYS A 158 4.74 -0.18 7.82
N ASP A 159 5.38 -1.11 8.54
CA ASP A 159 4.72 -2.00 9.51
C ASP A 159 4.31 -1.22 10.77
N TYR A 160 3.30 -0.38 10.60
CA TYR A 160 2.75 0.47 11.63
C TYR A 160 1.24 0.52 11.52
N GLN A 161 0.59 0.55 12.68
CA GLN A 161 -0.78 0.96 12.86
C GLN A 161 -0.84 2.45 13.21
N LEU A 162 -1.56 3.23 12.42
CA LEU A 162 -1.87 4.63 12.74
C LEU A 162 -3.15 4.68 13.56
N LEU A 163 -3.10 5.45 14.65
CA LEU A 163 -4.25 5.77 15.48
C LEU A 163 -4.42 7.27 15.60
N LEU A 164 -5.62 7.78 15.30
CA LEU A 164 -6.05 9.11 15.69
C LEU A 164 -6.91 8.99 16.94
N LEU A 165 -6.43 9.56 18.03
CA LEU A 165 -7.08 9.60 19.32
C LEU A 165 -7.63 11.00 19.59
N ARG A 166 -8.67 11.11 20.40
CA ARG A 166 -9.19 12.39 20.89
C ARG A 166 -9.39 12.31 22.40
N LYS A 167 -8.74 13.22 23.12
CA LYS A 167 -8.89 13.36 24.58
C LYS A 167 -9.32 14.77 24.90
N MET A 168 -10.48 14.92 25.54
CA MET A 168 -11.07 16.23 25.84
C MET A 168 -11.17 17.14 24.60
N GLY A 169 -11.48 16.57 23.44
CA GLY A 169 -11.58 17.27 22.15
C GLY A 169 -10.24 17.49 21.43
N VAL A 170 -9.11 17.29 22.09
CA VAL A 170 -7.76 17.48 21.52
C VAL A 170 -7.34 16.23 20.73
N PRO A 171 -7.03 16.36 19.43
CA PRO A 171 -6.58 15.23 18.62
C PRO A 171 -5.12 14.90 18.89
N MET A 172 -4.80 13.60 18.91
CA MET A 172 -3.45 13.07 19.03
C MET A 172 -3.27 11.92 18.04
N THR A 173 -2.22 11.95 17.22
CA THR A 173 -1.92 10.87 16.27
C THR A 173 -0.71 10.08 16.75
N VAL A 174 -0.80 8.75 16.73
CA VAL A 174 0.27 7.84 17.15
C VAL A 174 0.50 6.80 16.05
N LEU A 175 1.77 6.42 15.82
CA LEU A 175 2.15 5.24 15.06
C LEU A 175 2.63 4.18 16.03
N VAL A 176 2.08 2.98 15.93
CA VAL A 176 2.48 1.82 16.73
C VAL A 176 3.00 0.75 15.80
N HIS A 177 4.16 0.20 16.13
CA HIS A 177 4.83 -0.77 15.27
C HIS A 177 4.08 -2.11 15.31
N GLY A 178 3.82 -2.71 14.15
CA GLY A 178 3.05 -3.95 14.04
C GLY A 178 1.60 -3.80 14.53
N GLU A 179 1.12 -4.83 15.23
CA GLU A 179 -0.24 -4.93 15.78
C GLU A 179 -0.22 -5.05 17.32
N GLU A 180 0.70 -4.33 17.96
CA GLU A 180 0.77 -4.32 19.43
C GLU A 180 -0.48 -3.70 20.06
N GLU A 181 -0.95 -4.29 21.16
CA GLU A 181 -2.08 -3.77 21.92
C GLU A 181 -1.69 -2.50 22.68
N ILE A 182 -2.55 -1.49 22.63
CA ILE A 182 -2.33 -0.21 23.32
C ILE A 182 -3.45 0.02 24.31
N LEU A 183 -3.07 0.28 25.55
CA LEU A 183 -4.00 0.67 26.60
C LEU A 183 -4.12 2.19 26.64
N LEU A 184 -5.35 2.70 26.63
CA LEU A 184 -5.65 4.12 26.66
C LEU A 184 -6.19 4.52 28.03
N GLU A 185 -5.88 5.74 28.46
CA GLU A 185 -6.45 6.33 29.66
C GLU A 185 -7.96 6.58 29.50
N ASP A 186 -8.68 6.66 30.61
CA ASP A 186 -10.11 6.96 30.63
C ASP A 186 -10.44 8.25 29.83
N ASN A 187 -11.62 8.25 29.20
CA ASN A 187 -12.13 9.34 28.37
C ASN A 187 -11.24 9.67 27.14
N THR A 188 -10.54 8.67 26.60
CA THR A 188 -9.84 8.76 25.31
C THR A 188 -10.65 8.02 24.24
N GLU A 189 -10.97 8.71 23.15
CA GLU A 189 -11.71 8.14 22.02
C GLU A 189 -10.76 7.80 20.86
N ILE A 190 -10.92 6.63 20.24
CA ILE A 190 -10.27 6.30 18.97
C ILE A 190 -11.16 6.81 17.83
N ILE A 191 -10.70 7.83 17.12
CA ILE A 191 -11.39 8.42 15.97
C ILE A 191 -11.08 7.66 14.68
N ALA A 192 -9.82 7.23 14.52
CA ALA A 192 -9.39 6.51 13.32
C ALA A 192 -8.32 5.46 13.66
N CYS A 193 -8.34 4.37 12.89
CA CYS A 193 -7.35 3.30 12.93
C CYS A 193 -7.04 2.86 11.50
N ALA A 194 -5.76 2.75 11.15
CA ALA A 194 -5.33 2.31 9.82
C ALA A 194 -4.05 1.46 9.89
N ASN A 195 -4.08 0.26 9.31
CA ASN A 195 -2.89 -0.55 9.08
C ASN A 195 -2.15 -0.02 7.84
N LEU A 196 -0.97 0.57 8.03
CA LEU A 196 -0.27 1.24 6.93
C LEU A 196 0.25 0.27 5.86
N VAL A 197 0.46 -1.02 6.19
CA VAL A 197 0.84 -2.05 5.22
C VAL A 197 -0.32 -2.32 4.25
N GLU A 198 -1.53 -2.51 4.78
CA GLU A 198 -2.73 -2.73 3.97
C GLU A 198 -3.02 -1.54 3.05
N PHE A 199 -2.89 -0.32 3.58
CA PHE A 199 -3.05 0.90 2.80
C PHE A 199 -1.99 1.03 1.70
N GLU A 200 -0.76 0.60 1.97
CA GLU A 200 0.32 0.67 1.00
C GLU A 200 0.08 -0.31 -0.15
N GLU A 201 -0.34 -1.53 0.16
CA GLU A 201 -0.73 -2.52 -0.84
C GLU A 201 -1.89 -2.02 -1.70
N ALA A 202 -2.96 -1.52 -1.06
CA ALA A 202 -4.14 -1.01 -1.76
C ALA A 202 -3.83 0.18 -2.69
N LEU A 203 -2.95 1.10 -2.25
CA LEU A 203 -2.53 2.22 -3.09
C LEU A 203 -1.69 1.77 -4.27
N LYS A 204 -0.75 0.84 -4.06
CA LYS A 204 0.05 0.29 -5.16
C LYS A 204 -0.85 -0.35 -6.21
N ASP A 205 -1.85 -1.12 -5.78
CA ASP A 205 -2.80 -1.73 -6.71
C ASP A 205 -3.57 -0.67 -7.51
N ARG A 206 -3.93 0.48 -6.91
CA ARG A 206 -4.60 1.59 -7.62
C ARG A 206 -3.69 2.40 -8.54
N LEU A 207 -2.43 2.59 -8.18
CA LEU A 207 -1.47 3.31 -9.04
C LEU A 207 -1.05 2.49 -10.25
N ILE A 208 -1.17 1.17 -10.14
CA ILE A 208 -0.84 0.23 -11.20
C ILE A 208 -2.07 -0.11 -12.04
N ALA A 209 -3.30 0.07 -11.56
CA ALA A 209 -4.54 -0.17 -12.32
C ALA A 209 -4.74 0.87 -13.44
#